data_AF-A0A3C0FDV5-F1
#
_entry.id   AF-A0A3C0FDV5-F1
#
_cell.length_a   1.000
_cell.length_b   1.000
_cell.length_c   1.000
_cell.angle_alpha   90.00
_cell.angle_beta   90.00
_cell.angle_gamma   90.00
#
_symmetry.space_group_name_H-M   'P 1'
#
loop_
_entity.id
_entity.type
_entity.pdbx_description
1 polymer ?
#
loop_
_entity_poly.entity_id
_entity_poly.type
_entity_poly.pdbx_seq_one_letter_code
_entity_poly.pdbx_strand_id
1 'polypeptide(L)' 'MLTRHPGVVLADDPIRCVCPMPITAAGTDHVYVGRIREDESHPRALHLWVVADNLRKRAATNGVHIAEHLFRA' A
#
# COMPACT_ATOMS: atom_id res chain seq x y z
N MET A 1 -6.86 10.91 2.29
CA MET A 1 -5.54 10.80 2.94
C MET A 1 -4.67 9.75 2.24
N LEU A 2 -5.11 8.49 2.11
CA LEU A 2 -4.37 7.41 1.44
C LEU A 2 -3.89 7.76 0.01
N THR A 3 -4.76 8.30 -0.84
CA THR A 3 -4.42 8.69 -2.22
C THR A 3 -3.42 9.83 -2.34
N ARG A 4 -3.12 10.53 -1.25
CA ARG A 4 -2.13 11.63 -1.23
C ARG A 4 -0.73 11.15 -0.86
N HIS A 5 -0.58 9.92 -0.37
CA HIS A 5 0.72 9.41 0.02
C HIS A 5 1.47 8.84 -1.20
N PRO A 6 2.73 9.24 -1.45
CA PRO A 6 3.50 8.74 -2.57
C PRO A 6 3.68 7.22 -2.47
N GLY A 7 3.48 6.52 -3.58
CA GLY A 7 3.62 5.07 -3.66
C GLY A 7 2.43 4.25 -3.16
N VAL A 8 1.35 4.88 -2.68
CA VAL A 8 0.08 4.19 -2.36
C VAL A 8 -0.85 4.28 -3.57
N VAL A 9 -1.38 3.14 -4.01
CA VAL A 9 -2.34 3.03 -5.11
C VAL A 9 -3.66 2.48 -4.56
N LEU A 10 -4.75 3.19 -4.83
CA LEU A 10 -6.09 2.73 -4.47
C LEU A 10 -6.61 1.79 -5.58
N ALA A 11 -6.79 0.52 -5.23
CA ALA A 11 -7.34 -0.52 -6.09
C ALA A 11 -8.67 -0.99 -5.49
N ASP A 12 -9.72 -0.17 -5.61
CA ASP A 12 -11.01 -0.39 -4.96
C ASP A 12 -12.17 -0.03 -5.92
N ASP A 13 -12.36 -0.86 -6.95
CA ASP A 13 -13.49 -0.74 -7.88
C ASP A 13 -14.21 -2.10 -8.01
N PRO A 14 -15.24 -2.35 -7.17
CA PRO A 14 -16.00 -3.59 -7.20
C PRO A 14 -16.75 -3.83 -8.51
N ILE A 15 -17.18 -2.76 -9.20
CA ILE A 15 -17.95 -2.86 -10.45
C ILE A 15 -17.05 -3.40 -11.56
N ARG A 16 -15.79 -3.00 -11.56
CA ARG A 16 -14.77 -3.46 -12.53
C ARG A 16 -13.95 -4.65 -12.01
N CYS A 17 -14.35 -5.25 -10.89
CA CYS A 17 -13.62 -6.34 -10.22
C CYS A 17 -12.16 -6.00 -9.90
N VAL A 18 -11.83 -4.73 -9.67
CA VAL A 18 -10.48 -4.30 -9.30
C VAL A 18 -10.34 -4.39 -7.80
N CYS A 19 -9.40 -5.23 -7.37
CA CYS A 19 -8.99 -5.34 -5.99
C CYS A 19 -7.47 -5.57 -5.91
N PRO A 20 -6.83 -5.31 -4.76
CA PRO A 20 -5.40 -5.53 -4.60
C PRO A 20 -5.07 -7.02 -4.70
N MET A 21 -4.24 -7.40 -5.66
CA MET A 21 -3.87 -8.79 -5.91
C MET A 21 -2.35 -8.98 -5.87
N PRO A 22 -1.83 -10.11 -5.38
CA PRO A 22 -0.37 -10.34 -5.34
C PRO A 22 0.30 -10.22 -6.70
N ILE A 23 -0.37 -10.69 -7.76
CA ILE A 23 0.13 -10.61 -9.14
C ILE A 23 0.27 -9.18 -9.65
N THR A 24 -0.55 -8.24 -9.17
CA THR A 24 -0.46 -6.82 -9.56
C THR A 24 0.60 -6.07 -8.77
N ALA A 25 0.97 -6.57 -7.59
CA ALA A 25 1.98 -5.94 -6.74
C ALA A 25 3.41 -6.39 -7.04
N ALA A 26 3.58 -7.64 -7.47
CA ALA A 26 4.88 -8.24 -7.76
C ALA A 26 5.70 -7.38 -8.75
N GLY A 27 6.96 -7.11 -8.39
CA GLY A 27 7.89 -6.35 -9.22
C GLY A 27 7.63 -4.83 -9.26
N THR A 28 6.69 -4.31 -8.47
CA THR A 28 6.40 -2.87 -8.37
C THR A 28 6.86 -2.29 -7.03
N ASP A 29 7.13 -0.99 -7.00
CA ASP A 29 7.45 -0.27 -5.75
C ASP A 29 6.20 0.32 -5.08
N HIS A 30 5.01 -0.07 -5.54
CA HIS A 30 3.74 0.45 -5.06
C HIS A 30 3.13 -0.44 -3.97
N VAL A 31 2.34 0.19 -3.08
CA VAL A 31 1.49 -0.48 -2.10
C VAL A 31 0.05 -0.31 -2.57
N TYR A 32 -0.64 -1.41 -2.82
CA TYR A 32 -2.02 -1.41 -3.27
C TYR A 32 -2.94 -1.58 -2.07
N VAL A 33 -3.93 -0.71 -1.96
CA VAL A 33 -4.92 -0.70 -0.88
C VAL A 33 -6.31 -0.72 -1.49
N GLY A 34 -7.22 -1.52 -0.94
CA GLY A 34 -8.61 -1.57 -1.39
C GLY A 34 -9.48 -2.36 -0.44
N ARG A 35 -10.73 -2.63 -0.84
CA ARG A 35 -11.77 -3.24 -0.01
C ARG A 35 -11.94 -2.49 1.31
N ILE A 36 -11.94 -1.16 1.23
CA ILE A 36 -12.02 -0.28 2.40
C ILE A 36 -13.46 -0.27 2.88
N ARG A 37 -13.67 -0.65 4.15
CA ARG A 37 -15.00 -0.69 4.76
C ARG A 37 -14.95 -0.27 6.23
N GLU A 38 -16.01 0.35 6.68
CA GLU A 38 -16.22 0.62 8.10
C GLU A 38 -16.41 -0.69 8.85
N ASP A 39 -15.86 -0.74 10.06
CA ASP A 39 -16.08 -1.85 10.96
C ASP A 39 -17.41 -1.70 11.69
N GLU A 40 -18.17 -2.80 11.77
CA GLU A 40 -19.49 -2.80 12.40
C GLU A 40 -19.41 -2.78 13.94
N SER A 41 -18.27 -3.16 14.53
CA SER A 41 -18.10 -3.27 15.98
C SER A 41 -17.60 -1.97 16.63
N HIS A 42 -16.92 -1.09 15.89
CA HIS A 42 -16.39 0.16 16.41
C HIS A 42 -16.47 1.32 15.40
N PRO A 43 -17.08 2.47 15.75
CA PRO A 43 -17.35 3.59 14.83
C PRO A 43 -16.11 4.34 14.33
N ARG A 44 -14.91 3.93 14.75
CA ARG A 44 -13.63 4.52 14.33
C ARG A 44 -12.66 3.48 13.79
N ALA A 45 -13.14 2.27 13.49
CA ALA A 45 -12.33 1.21 12.91
C ALA A 45 -12.66 1.03 11.42
N LEU A 46 -11.65 0.63 10.66
CA LEU A 46 -11.72 0.37 9.22
C LEU A 46 -11.04 -0.96 8.92
N HIS A 47 -11.64 -1.74 8.03
CA HIS A 47 -10.98 -2.88 7.41
C HIS A 47 -10.37 -2.45 6.08
N LEU A 48 -9.16 -2.92 5.82
CA LEU A 48 -8.46 -2.71 4.56
C LEU A 48 -7.82 -4.01 4.08
N TRP A 49 -7.75 -4.17 2.77
CA TRP A 49 -6.94 -5.19 2.12
C TRP A 49 -5.71 -4.54 1.50
N VAL A 50 -4.51 -4.99 1.87
CA VAL A 50 -3.24 -4.35 1.50
C VAL A 50 -2.31 -5.39 0.89
N VAL A 51 -1.74 -5.07 -0.28
CA VAL A 51 -0.83 -5.95 -1.00
C VAL A 51 0.36 -5.15 -1.53
N ALA A 52 1.57 -5.66 -1.34
CA ALA A 52 2.82 -5.06 -1.82
C ALA A 52 3.85 -6.14 -2.14
N ASP A 53 4.86 -5.80 -2.96
CA ASP A 53 6.04 -6.63 -3.12
C ASP A 53 6.97 -6.47 -1.91
N ASN A 54 7.14 -7.54 -1.14
CA ASN A 54 7.94 -7.53 0.07
C ASN A 54 9.45 -7.41 -0.20
N LEU A 55 9.95 -7.91 -1.33
CA LEU A 55 11.38 -7.83 -1.65
C LEU A 55 11.77 -6.39 -1.98
N ARG A 56 10.94 -5.69 -2.74
CA ARG A 56 11.18 -4.29 -3.12
C ARG A 56 10.86 -3.32 -2.00
N LYS A 57 9.63 -3.36 -1.48
CA LYS A 57 9.15 -2.35 -0.51
C LYS A 57 9.72 -2.55 0.89
N ARG A 58 9.91 -3.79 1.34
CA ARG A 58 10.33 -4.08 2.73
C ARG A 58 11.84 -4.05 2.91
N ALA A 59 12.60 -4.54 1.94
CA ALA A 59 14.06 -4.62 2.03
C ALA A 59 14.76 -3.48 1.28
N ALA A 60 14.52 -3.34 -0.03
CA ALA A 60 15.28 -2.39 -0.85
C ALA A 60 14.95 -0.93 -0.53
N THR A 61 13.67 -0.54 -0.55
CA THR A 61 13.29 0.87 -0.38
C THR A 61 13.60 1.40 1.03
N ASN A 62 13.44 0.58 2.07
CA ASN A 62 13.78 0.99 3.44
C ASN A 62 15.29 1.26 3.59
N GLY A 63 16.14 0.41 3.02
CA GLY A 63 17.58 0.60 3.03
C GLY A 63 18.01 1.91 2.36
N VAL A 64 17.41 2.21 1.19
CA VAL A 64 17.67 3.47 0.47
C VAL A 64 17.20 4.68 1.27
N HIS A 65 15.98 4.68 1.83
CA HIS A 65 15.48 5.81 2.62
C HIS A 65 16.33 6.09 3.87
N ILE A 66 16.80 5.03 4.55
CA ILE A 66 17.72 5.19 5.70
C ILE A 66 19.04 5.80 5.23
N ALA A 67 19.62 5.32 4.13
CA ALA A 67 20.83 5.87 3.56
C ALA A 67 20.65 7.35 3.13
N GLU A 68 19.57 7.68 2.45
CA GLU A 68 19.23 9.06 2.08
C GLU A 68 19.11 9.96 3.30
N HIS A 69 18.53 9.47 4.40
CA HIS A 69 18.42 10.24 5.64
C HIS A 69 19.79 10.46 6.31
N LEU A 70 20.69 9.47 6.25
CA LEU A 70 22.03 9.54 6.84
C LEU A 70 23.01 10.40 6.01
N PHE A 71 22.87 10.42 4.68
CA PHE A 71 23.82 11.10 3.78
C PHE A 71 23.31 12.43 3.19
N ARG A 72 22.08 12.87 3.51
CA ARG A 72 21.59 14.23 3.21
C ARG A 72 21.85 15.26 4.33
N ALA A 73 22.74 14.95 5.29
CA ALA A 73 23.23 15.89 6.30
C ALA A 73 24.46 16.66 5.79
#